data_AF-A0A0K2SLQ9-F1
#
_entry.id   AF-A0A0K2SLQ9-F1
#
_cell.length_a   1.000
_cell.length_b   1.000
_cell.length_c   1.000
_cell.angle_alpha   90.00
_cell.angle_beta   90.00
_cell.angle_gamma   90.00
#
_symmetry.space_group_name_H-M   'P 1'
#
loop_
_entity.id
_entity.type
_entity.pdbx_description
1 polymer ?
#
loop_
_entity_poly.entity_id
_entity_poly.type
_entity_poly.pdbx_seq_one_letter_code
_entity_poly.pdbx_strand_id
1 'polypeptide(L)'
;MSPGDLTPRERELQLMVTLARLYYDEGLTQQEIASRLKMSRVRVNRLLQRARHEGIVEIRISDPMGTSHEMASELRTALGLQDAVVAPTSSEDPAELADIIGERAARYLEQILADGHLVGLGWGQTVYRTVQNLAPAAGRDLLVVPVTGGMGASDPAFRSNELARAFAEKLRARWVPLEAPFLVETVEARQVLSQQEMIRRVLELWERLDVAVVGIGAAIEQSPLLRTTHFSSQDIIDLELQGVVGDLCSRFFNRSGEPIVTDFDRRLICMELEHLHRVPRVVAVAGGLRKVSAILAAGEAGHINTLVTDRETATALLQRSRRTSEHRGAPISPRGSENAGREPGQSHGASSRLEAGEAEQEERPSASAEG
;
A
#
# COMPACT_ATOMS: atom_id res chain seq x y z
N MET A 1 -11.06 1.20 58.96
CA MET A 1 -11.80 -0.06 59.21
C MET A 1 -10.85 -1.01 59.89
N SER A 2 -11.18 -1.48 61.10
CA SER A 2 -10.35 -2.45 61.82
C SER A 2 -10.35 -3.81 61.10
N PRO A 3 -9.32 -4.66 61.27
CA PRO A 3 -9.20 -5.98 60.60
C PRO A 3 -10.31 -7.01 60.93
N GLY A 4 -11.39 -6.63 61.62
CA GLY A 4 -12.44 -7.52 62.13
C GLY A 4 -13.67 -7.71 61.23
N ASP A 5 -13.96 -6.78 60.30
CA ASP A 5 -15.30 -6.67 59.70
C ASP A 5 -15.47 -7.25 58.28
N LEU A 6 -14.44 -7.92 57.74
CA LEU A 6 -14.54 -8.53 56.42
C LEU A 6 -15.41 -9.79 56.46
N THR A 7 -16.40 -9.85 55.58
CA THR A 7 -17.23 -11.03 55.33
C THR A 7 -16.35 -12.21 54.85
N PRO A 8 -16.82 -13.46 55.01
CA PRO A 8 -16.07 -14.63 54.54
C PRO A 8 -15.69 -14.55 53.05
N ARG A 9 -16.55 -13.95 52.23
CA ARG A 9 -16.32 -13.74 50.79
C ARG A 9 -15.22 -12.73 50.53
N GLU A 10 -15.21 -11.61 51.25
CA GLU A 10 -14.18 -10.57 51.08
C GLU A 10 -12.79 -11.07 51.52
N ARG A 11 -12.71 -11.86 52.58
CA ARG A 11 -11.44 -12.50 53.01
C ARG A 11 -10.90 -13.44 51.93
N GLU A 12 -11.78 -14.16 51.24
CA GLU A 12 -11.38 -15.08 50.18
C GLU A 12 -10.93 -14.32 48.92
N LEU A 13 -11.63 -13.25 48.53
CA LEU A 13 -11.21 -12.34 47.45
C LEU A 13 -9.84 -11.73 47.73
N GLN A 14 -9.62 -11.24 48.95
CA GLN A 14 -8.34 -10.65 49.35
C GLN A 14 -7.20 -11.69 49.36
N LEU A 15 -7.50 -12.93 49.73
CA LEU A 15 -6.55 -14.03 49.62
C LEU A 15 -6.22 -14.35 48.15
N MET A 16 -7.19 -14.35 47.25
CA MET A 16 -6.97 -14.54 45.81
C MET A 16 -6.11 -13.44 45.20
N VAL A 17 -6.36 -12.17 45.54
CA VAL A 17 -5.51 -11.04 45.13
C VAL A 17 -4.08 -11.20 45.65
N THR A 18 -3.92 -11.56 46.94
CA THR A 18 -2.60 -11.76 47.55
C THR A 18 -1.82 -12.89 46.87
N LEU A 19 -2.47 -14.01 46.60
CA LEU A 19 -1.87 -15.14 45.86
C LEU A 19 -1.48 -14.74 44.44
N ALA A 20 -2.34 -13.98 43.75
CA ALA A 20 -2.05 -13.49 42.41
C ALA A 20 -0.81 -12.57 42.39
N ARG A 21 -0.70 -11.62 43.31
CA ARG A 21 0.49 -10.74 43.41
C ARG A 21 1.77 -11.53 43.67
N LEU A 22 1.74 -12.44 44.64
CA LEU A 22 2.91 -13.29 44.94
C LEU A 22 3.35 -14.11 43.71
N TYR A 23 2.40 -14.58 42.90
CA TYR A 23 2.70 -15.41 41.73
C TYR A 23 3.10 -14.60 40.50
N TYR A 24 2.36 -13.55 40.15
CA TYR A 24 2.55 -12.78 38.91
C TYR A 24 3.46 -11.56 39.08
N ASP A 25 3.42 -10.86 40.23
CA ASP A 25 4.26 -9.68 40.46
C ASP A 25 5.62 -10.08 41.05
N GLU A 26 5.61 -10.99 42.03
CA GLU A 26 6.83 -11.40 42.76
C GLU A 26 7.49 -12.67 42.19
N GLY A 27 6.85 -13.34 41.22
CA GLY A 27 7.42 -14.49 40.50
C GLY A 27 7.61 -15.77 41.34
N LEU A 28 6.98 -15.86 42.52
CA LEU A 28 7.09 -17.03 43.38
C LEU A 28 6.40 -18.25 42.77
N THR A 29 6.99 -19.42 42.92
CA THR A 29 6.34 -20.68 42.56
C THR A 29 5.16 -20.97 43.50
N GLN A 30 4.19 -21.76 43.03
CA GLN A 30 3.05 -22.19 43.86
C GLN A 30 3.49 -22.95 45.13
N GLN A 31 4.67 -23.58 45.11
CA GLN A 31 5.24 -24.28 46.26
C GLN A 31 5.81 -23.30 47.29
N GLU A 32 6.49 -22.23 46.86
CA GLU A 32 7.01 -21.20 47.75
C GLU A 32 5.87 -20.40 48.41
N ILE A 33 4.83 -20.09 47.64
CA ILE A 33 3.61 -19.44 48.14
C ILE A 33 2.91 -20.33 49.19
N ALA A 34 2.80 -21.63 48.91
CA ALA A 34 2.22 -22.61 49.82
C ALA A 34 2.95 -22.64 51.17
N SER A 35 4.29 -22.70 51.15
CA SER A 35 5.13 -22.66 52.35
C SER A 35 4.99 -21.34 53.11
N ARG A 36 4.99 -20.20 52.41
CA ARG A 36 4.91 -18.86 53.01
C ARG A 36 3.58 -18.60 53.70
N LEU A 37 2.48 -19.04 53.09
CA LEU A 37 1.11 -18.83 53.60
C LEU A 37 0.57 -20.02 54.40
N LYS A 38 1.41 -21.02 54.69
CA LYS A 38 1.07 -22.23 55.46
C LYS A 38 -0.20 -22.92 54.93
N MET A 39 -0.27 -23.11 53.61
CA MET A 39 -1.38 -23.78 52.94
C MET A 39 -0.88 -24.84 51.96
N SER A 40 -1.75 -25.75 51.52
CA SER A 40 -1.35 -26.75 50.52
C SER A 40 -1.18 -26.14 49.12
N ARG A 41 -0.23 -26.68 48.34
CA ARG A 41 -0.04 -26.30 46.93
C ARG A 41 -1.32 -26.46 46.11
N VAL A 42 -2.13 -27.48 46.41
CA VAL A 42 -3.44 -27.71 45.76
C VAL A 42 -4.39 -26.55 46.04
N ARG A 43 -4.42 -26.02 47.27
CA ARG A 43 -5.25 -24.85 47.61
C ARG A 43 -4.77 -23.58 46.93
N VAL A 44 -3.46 -23.35 46.84
CA VAL A 44 -2.86 -22.24 46.08
C VAL A 44 -3.27 -22.29 44.62
N ASN A 45 -3.10 -23.45 43.98
CA ASN A 45 -3.47 -23.64 42.58
C ASN A 45 -4.96 -23.36 42.33
N ARG A 46 -5.83 -23.93 43.15
CA ARG A 46 -7.29 -23.73 43.05
C ARG A 46 -7.69 -22.27 43.18
N LEU A 47 -7.09 -21.53 44.11
CA LEU A 47 -7.40 -20.12 44.32
C LEU A 47 -6.83 -19.23 43.21
N LEU A 48 -5.66 -19.55 42.64
CA LEU A 48 -5.14 -18.85 41.46
C LEU A 48 -6.01 -19.08 40.21
N GLN A 49 -6.51 -20.30 40.00
CA GLN A 49 -7.46 -20.59 38.91
C GLN A 49 -8.77 -19.84 39.09
N ARG A 50 -9.28 -19.82 40.32
CA ARG A 50 -10.51 -19.10 40.65
C ARG A 50 -10.34 -17.59 40.52
N ALA A 51 -9.17 -17.04 40.85
CA ALA A 51 -8.84 -15.63 40.62
C ALA A 51 -8.90 -15.26 39.12
N ARG A 52 -8.48 -16.16 38.22
CA ARG A 52 -8.66 -15.97 36.77
C ARG A 52 -10.14 -16.04 36.37
N HIS A 53 -10.85 -17.05 36.86
CA HIS A 53 -12.27 -17.25 36.51
C HIS A 53 -13.17 -16.11 36.99
N GLU A 54 -12.90 -15.54 38.17
CA GLU A 54 -13.65 -14.42 38.75
C GLU A 54 -13.19 -13.05 38.22
N GLY A 55 -12.26 -13.00 37.25
CA GLY A 55 -11.78 -11.75 36.64
C GLY A 55 -10.87 -10.90 37.54
N ILE A 56 -10.38 -11.45 38.64
CA ILE A 56 -9.40 -10.80 39.53
C ILE A 56 -8.02 -10.73 38.84
N VAL A 57 -7.74 -11.69 37.95
CA VAL A 57 -6.53 -11.74 37.12
C VAL A 57 -6.93 -11.82 35.65
N GLU A 58 -6.53 -10.81 34.89
CA GLU A 58 -6.59 -10.80 33.42
C GLU A 58 -5.18 -11.04 32.87
N ILE A 59 -5.01 -12.01 31.97
CA ILE A 59 -3.75 -12.26 31.29
C ILE A 59 -3.87 -11.74 29.87
N ARG A 60 -3.14 -10.66 29.57
CA ARG A 60 -3.03 -10.12 28.21
C ARG A 60 -1.74 -10.61 27.57
N ILE A 61 -1.86 -11.36 26.48
CA ILE A 61 -0.73 -11.76 25.65
C ILE A 61 -0.63 -10.79 24.48
N SER A 62 0.49 -10.08 24.37
CA SER A 62 0.81 -9.26 23.20
C SER A 62 1.74 -10.06 22.29
N ASP A 63 1.23 -10.54 21.16
CA ASP A 63 2.03 -11.17 20.10
C ASP A 63 2.16 -10.22 18.89
N PRO A 64 3.29 -9.50 18.77
CA PRO A 64 3.53 -8.59 17.66
C PRO A 64 3.60 -9.29 16.29
N MET A 65 3.90 -10.60 16.25
CA MET A 65 4.06 -11.36 15.01
C MET A 65 2.77 -12.06 14.59
N GLY A 66 1.99 -12.59 15.55
CA GLY A 66 0.66 -13.16 15.31
C GLY A 66 -0.30 -12.17 14.63
N THR A 67 -0.27 -10.91 15.08
CA THR A 67 -1.09 -9.83 14.46
C THR A 67 -0.72 -9.56 13.00
N SER A 68 0.55 -9.68 12.62
CA SER A 68 0.98 -9.44 11.23
C SER A 68 0.49 -10.53 10.27
N HIS A 69 0.49 -11.79 10.71
CA HIS A 69 -0.05 -12.91 9.92
C HIS A 69 -1.57 -12.84 9.76
N GLU A 70 -2.29 -12.49 10.85
CA GLU A 70 -3.74 -12.27 10.79
C GLU A 70 -4.08 -11.13 9.84
N MET A 71 -3.40 -9.98 9.97
CA MET A 71 -3.58 -8.83 9.07
C MET A 71 -3.28 -9.17 7.61
N ALA A 72 -2.24 -9.96 7.34
CA ALA A 72 -1.96 -10.45 5.99
C ALA A 72 -3.10 -11.30 5.44
N SER A 73 -3.64 -12.23 6.23
CA SER A 73 -4.79 -13.06 5.85
C SER A 73 -6.05 -12.22 5.58
N GLU A 74 -6.31 -11.22 6.42
CA GLU A 74 -7.41 -10.28 6.21
C GLU A 74 -7.22 -9.45 4.94
N LEU A 75 -6.01 -8.94 4.67
CA LEU A 75 -5.71 -8.17 3.46
C LEU A 75 -5.92 -8.98 2.19
N ARG A 76 -5.49 -10.25 2.19
CA ARG A 76 -5.72 -11.18 1.07
C ARG A 76 -7.20 -11.28 0.74
N THR A 77 -8.02 -11.46 1.77
CA THR A 77 -9.47 -11.56 1.60
C THR A 77 -10.09 -10.23 1.17
N ALA A 78 -9.71 -9.13 1.82
CA ALA A 78 -10.28 -7.80 1.61
C ALA A 78 -10.00 -7.23 0.21
N LEU A 79 -8.84 -7.57 -0.37
CA LEU A 79 -8.39 -7.05 -1.66
C LEU A 79 -8.37 -8.11 -2.77
N GLY A 80 -8.76 -9.35 -2.49
CA GLY A 80 -8.72 -10.45 -3.46
C GLY A 80 -7.30 -10.86 -3.87
N LEU A 81 -6.29 -10.64 -3.02
CA LEU A 81 -4.90 -10.96 -3.32
C LEU A 81 -4.63 -12.45 -3.17
N GLN A 82 -3.76 -12.98 -4.04
CA GLN A 82 -3.19 -14.32 -3.89
C GLN A 82 -2.43 -14.41 -2.56
N ASP A 83 -1.65 -13.38 -2.24
CA ASP A 83 -0.79 -13.35 -1.05
C ASP A 83 -0.60 -11.94 -0.46
N ALA A 84 -0.20 -11.87 0.81
CA ALA A 84 0.16 -10.61 1.44
C ALA A 84 1.20 -10.82 2.54
N VAL A 85 2.07 -9.83 2.74
CA VAL A 85 3.07 -9.80 3.81
C VAL A 85 3.01 -8.45 4.50
N VAL A 86 2.83 -8.46 5.81
CA VAL A 86 2.78 -7.26 6.64
C VAL A 86 4.03 -7.22 7.52
N ALA A 87 4.81 -6.15 7.39
CA ALA A 87 5.88 -5.87 8.33
C ALA A 87 5.28 -5.47 9.70
N PRO A 88 5.86 -5.93 10.82
CA PRO A 88 5.28 -5.72 12.15
C PRO A 88 5.38 -4.26 12.62
N THR A 89 6.24 -3.46 11.98
CA THR A 89 6.54 -2.07 12.31
C THR A 89 6.28 -1.16 11.13
N SER A 90 6.15 0.13 11.41
CA SER A 90 6.02 1.22 10.43
C SER A 90 6.99 2.34 10.83
N SER A 91 7.32 3.22 9.89
CA SER A 91 8.02 4.48 10.14
C SER A 91 7.34 5.59 9.34
N GLU A 92 7.32 6.80 9.90
CA GLU A 92 6.88 8.00 9.18
C GLU A 92 7.96 8.49 8.19
N ASP A 93 9.24 8.11 8.40
CA ASP A 93 10.31 8.38 7.45
C ASP A 93 10.17 7.46 6.22
N PRO A 94 9.97 8.01 5.01
CA PRO A 94 9.84 7.21 3.79
C PRO A 94 11.03 6.29 3.51
N ALA A 95 12.25 6.68 3.87
CA ALA A 95 13.45 5.89 3.63
C ALA A 95 13.51 4.67 4.56
N GLU A 96 13.27 4.86 5.86
CA GLU A 96 13.18 3.78 6.84
C GLU A 96 12.01 2.84 6.54
N LEU A 97 10.86 3.39 6.15
CA LEU A 97 9.70 2.61 5.75
C LEU A 97 10.01 1.73 4.54
N ALA A 98 10.73 2.28 3.55
CA ALA A 98 11.18 1.51 2.39
C ALA A 98 12.16 0.39 2.79
N ASP A 99 13.02 0.60 3.79
CA ASP A 99 13.91 -0.42 4.33
C ASP A 99 13.13 -1.55 5.01
N ILE A 100 12.17 -1.23 5.88
CA ILE A 100 11.30 -2.19 6.57
C ILE A 100 10.53 -3.08 5.58
N ILE A 101 9.91 -2.47 4.57
CA ILE A 101 9.14 -3.19 3.54
C ILE A 101 10.09 -3.99 2.65
N GLY A 102 11.22 -3.41 2.25
CA GLY A 102 12.21 -4.04 1.39
C GLY A 102 12.80 -5.31 2.00
N GLU A 103 13.09 -5.31 3.30
CA GLU A 103 13.57 -6.50 4.01
C GLU A 103 12.53 -7.65 3.95
N ARG A 104 11.26 -7.34 4.19
CA ARG A 104 10.17 -8.33 4.15
C ARG A 104 9.93 -8.85 2.73
N ALA A 105 10.00 -7.95 1.74
CA ALA A 105 9.86 -8.31 0.35
C ALA A 105 10.99 -9.23 -0.12
N ALA A 106 12.24 -8.96 0.28
CA ALA A 106 13.38 -9.81 -0.06
C ALA A 106 13.19 -11.25 0.42
N ARG A 107 12.84 -11.43 1.70
CA ARG A 107 12.57 -12.75 2.29
C ARG A 107 11.40 -13.46 1.61
N TYR A 108 10.36 -12.72 1.23
CA TYR A 108 9.24 -13.28 0.48
C TYR A 108 9.68 -13.78 -0.91
N LEU A 109 10.45 -12.98 -1.63
CA LEU A 109 10.96 -13.33 -2.96
C LEU A 109 11.87 -14.58 -2.91
N GLU A 110 12.72 -14.69 -1.89
CA GLU A 110 13.59 -15.87 -1.69
C GLU A 110 12.81 -17.19 -1.61
N GLN A 111 11.59 -17.15 -1.07
CA GLN A 111 10.70 -18.31 -0.91
C GLN A 111 9.93 -18.67 -2.17
N ILE A 112 9.55 -17.67 -2.97
CA ILE A 112 8.61 -17.85 -4.10
C ILE A 112 9.28 -17.94 -5.46
N LEU A 113 10.50 -17.42 -5.60
CA LEU A 113 11.26 -17.54 -6.84
C LEU A 113 11.74 -18.97 -7.02
N ALA A 114 11.50 -19.56 -8.19
CA ALA A 114 11.97 -20.88 -8.57
C ALA A 114 12.79 -20.82 -9.86
N ASP A 115 13.62 -21.83 -10.08
CA ASP A 115 14.39 -21.95 -11.32
C ASP A 115 13.46 -22.01 -12.54
N GLY A 116 13.89 -21.37 -13.63
CA GLY A 116 13.12 -21.15 -14.84
C GLY A 116 12.30 -19.86 -14.84
N HIS A 117 12.12 -19.18 -13.69
CA HIS A 117 11.31 -17.96 -13.64
C HIS A 117 11.92 -16.79 -14.43
N LEU A 118 11.05 -16.12 -15.18
CA LEU A 118 11.26 -14.81 -15.78
C LEU A 118 10.71 -13.72 -14.86
N VAL A 119 11.59 -12.85 -14.36
CA VAL A 119 11.29 -11.83 -13.36
C VAL A 119 11.33 -10.44 -13.98
N GLY A 120 10.20 -9.74 -13.95
CA GLY A 120 10.13 -8.31 -14.26
C GLY A 120 10.41 -7.47 -13.03
N LEU A 121 11.29 -6.48 -13.14
CA LEU A 121 11.64 -5.58 -12.05
C LEU A 121 11.27 -4.14 -12.39
N GLY A 122 10.42 -3.55 -11.54
CA GLY A 122 10.11 -2.13 -11.56
C GLY A 122 11.27 -1.29 -11.02
N TRP A 123 10.93 -0.07 -10.65
CA TRP A 123 11.91 0.91 -10.18
C TRP A 123 11.44 1.60 -8.90
N GLY A 124 12.30 2.43 -8.33
CA GLY A 124 12.00 3.24 -7.15
C GLY A 124 12.58 2.69 -5.84
N GLN A 125 12.46 3.49 -4.79
CA GLN A 125 13.19 3.30 -3.53
C GLN A 125 12.88 1.98 -2.82
N THR A 126 11.60 1.59 -2.71
CA THR A 126 11.23 0.33 -2.02
C THR A 126 11.66 -0.91 -2.81
N VAL A 127 11.62 -0.86 -4.14
CA VAL A 127 12.18 -1.92 -5.01
C VAL A 127 13.69 -1.99 -4.81
N TYR A 128 14.39 -0.85 -4.81
CA TYR A 128 15.82 -0.78 -4.49
C TYR A 128 16.14 -1.42 -3.14
N ARG A 129 15.41 -1.06 -2.07
CA ARG A 129 15.62 -1.67 -0.75
C ARG A 129 15.33 -3.17 -0.75
N THR A 130 14.36 -3.63 -1.52
CA THR A 130 14.11 -5.06 -1.72
C THR A 130 15.33 -5.75 -2.33
N VAL A 131 15.89 -5.20 -3.41
CA VAL A 131 17.12 -5.74 -4.03
C VAL A 131 18.28 -5.74 -3.04
N GLN A 132 18.50 -4.65 -2.31
CA GLN A 132 19.57 -4.53 -1.34
C GLN A 132 19.47 -5.52 -0.17
N ASN A 133 18.28 -6.02 0.14
CA ASN A 133 18.07 -6.99 1.22
C ASN A 133 18.05 -8.46 0.77
N LEU A 134 18.03 -8.75 -0.53
CA LEU A 134 18.13 -10.14 -1.03
C LEU A 134 19.42 -10.81 -0.55
N ALA A 135 19.29 -12.01 -0.02
CA ALA A 135 20.40 -12.86 0.37
C ALA A 135 21.15 -13.36 -0.88
N PRO A 136 22.50 -13.31 -0.88
CA PRO A 136 23.28 -13.91 -1.96
C PRO A 136 22.99 -15.40 -2.11
N ALA A 137 22.75 -15.86 -3.33
CA ALA A 137 22.51 -17.27 -3.64
C ALA A 137 23.66 -17.88 -4.44
N ALA A 138 23.82 -19.20 -4.37
CA ALA A 138 24.89 -19.92 -5.09
C ALA A 138 24.73 -19.88 -6.62
N GLY A 139 23.55 -19.49 -7.11
CA GLY A 139 23.13 -19.50 -8.51
C GLY A 139 21.67 -19.92 -8.59
N ARG A 140 20.85 -19.15 -9.31
CA ARG A 140 19.48 -19.53 -9.69
C ARG A 140 19.32 -19.38 -11.19
N ASP A 141 18.62 -20.32 -11.84
CA ASP A 141 18.27 -20.17 -13.26
C ASP A 141 17.09 -19.20 -13.37
N LEU A 142 17.37 -17.91 -13.24
CA LEU A 142 16.40 -16.83 -13.43
C LEU A 142 16.84 -15.97 -14.61
N LEU A 143 15.85 -15.37 -15.27
CA LEU A 143 16.07 -14.28 -16.21
C LEU A 143 15.36 -13.03 -15.67
N VAL A 144 16.12 -11.95 -15.47
CA VAL A 144 15.59 -10.68 -14.92
C VAL A 144 15.53 -9.63 -16.03
N VAL A 145 14.42 -8.93 -16.14
CA VAL A 145 14.22 -7.82 -17.10
C VAL A 145 13.61 -6.61 -16.40
N PRO A 146 13.99 -5.37 -16.78
CA PRO A 146 13.28 -4.18 -16.34
C PRO A 146 11.88 -4.14 -16.96
N VAL A 147 10.90 -3.57 -16.25
CA VAL A 147 9.53 -3.33 -16.78
C VAL A 147 9.26 -1.87 -17.16
N THR A 148 10.29 -1.03 -17.07
CA THR A 148 10.25 0.38 -17.48
C THR A 148 11.56 0.76 -18.17
N GLY A 149 11.48 1.61 -19.20
CA GLY A 149 12.65 2.25 -19.77
C GLY A 149 13.42 3.09 -18.75
N GLY A 150 14.61 3.54 -19.15
CA GLY A 150 15.49 4.32 -18.29
C GLY A 150 14.93 5.72 -18.00
N MET A 151 14.98 6.11 -16.72
CA MET A 151 14.65 7.46 -16.27
C MET A 151 15.93 8.26 -16.04
N GLY A 152 16.10 9.37 -16.76
CA GLY A 152 17.33 10.16 -16.71
C GLY A 152 17.52 10.93 -15.39
N ALA A 153 16.43 11.40 -14.79
CA ALA A 153 16.44 12.30 -13.63
C ALA A 153 16.29 11.63 -12.25
N SER A 154 16.23 10.30 -12.16
CA SER A 154 16.19 9.59 -10.87
C SER A 154 17.60 9.40 -10.30
N ASP A 155 17.69 9.19 -8.98
CA ASP A 155 18.89 8.65 -8.34
C ASP A 155 19.40 7.45 -9.18
N PRO A 156 20.69 7.43 -9.57
CA PRO A 156 21.26 6.33 -10.34
C PRO A 156 20.96 4.95 -9.77
N ALA A 157 20.90 4.83 -8.43
CA ALA A 157 20.60 3.57 -7.74
C ALA A 157 19.18 3.07 -7.95
N PHE A 158 18.23 3.93 -8.35
CA PHE A 158 16.83 3.57 -8.55
C PHE A 158 16.49 3.27 -10.02
N ARG A 159 17.47 3.34 -10.93
CA ARG A 159 17.24 3.09 -12.36
C ARG A 159 16.92 1.62 -12.62
N SER A 160 15.96 1.36 -13.51
CA SER A 160 15.44 0.02 -13.79
C SER A 160 16.51 -0.98 -14.23
N ASN A 161 17.40 -0.61 -15.16
CA ASN A 161 18.51 -1.47 -15.59
C ASN A 161 19.49 -1.79 -14.45
N GLU A 162 19.81 -0.80 -13.62
CA GLU A 162 20.74 -0.97 -12.50
C GLU A 162 20.16 -1.89 -11.43
N LEU A 163 18.85 -1.75 -11.14
CA LEU A 163 18.13 -2.65 -10.25
C LEU A 163 18.08 -4.07 -10.81
N ALA A 164 17.77 -4.24 -12.09
CA ALA A 164 17.71 -5.56 -12.73
C ALA A 164 19.08 -6.25 -12.69
N ARG A 165 20.15 -5.51 -12.99
CA ARG A 165 21.54 -5.97 -12.86
C ARG A 165 21.87 -6.39 -11.43
N ALA A 166 21.62 -5.52 -10.45
CA ALA A 166 21.93 -5.79 -9.05
C ALA A 166 21.14 -6.99 -8.48
N PHE A 167 19.88 -7.14 -8.87
CA PHE A 167 19.05 -8.30 -8.53
C PHE A 167 19.67 -9.59 -9.08
N ALA A 168 20.02 -9.58 -10.36
CA ALA A 168 20.62 -10.74 -11.01
C ALA A 168 22.00 -11.08 -10.42
N GLU A 169 22.82 -10.09 -10.10
CA GLU A 169 24.13 -10.31 -9.48
C GLU A 169 24.03 -10.98 -8.11
N LYS A 170 23.10 -10.53 -7.26
CA LYS A 170 22.86 -11.13 -5.94
C LYS A 170 22.45 -12.60 -6.02
N LEU A 171 21.61 -12.94 -6.99
CA LEU A 171 21.14 -14.31 -7.18
C LEU A 171 21.99 -15.12 -8.15
N ARG A 172 23.06 -14.52 -8.70
CA ARG A 172 23.88 -15.06 -9.80
C ARG A 172 23.03 -15.59 -10.96
N ALA A 173 22.01 -14.81 -11.31
CA ALA A 173 21.07 -15.05 -12.38
C ALA A 173 21.46 -14.28 -13.66
N ARG A 174 20.71 -14.50 -14.75
CA ARG A 174 20.84 -13.75 -15.99
C ARG A 174 19.95 -12.51 -15.97
N TRP A 175 20.32 -11.48 -16.69
CA TRP A 175 19.47 -10.32 -16.93
C TRP A 175 19.63 -9.78 -18.35
N VAL A 176 18.63 -9.04 -18.83
CA VAL A 176 18.67 -8.33 -20.12
C VAL A 176 18.28 -6.88 -19.90
N PRO A 177 19.11 -5.89 -20.30
CA PRO A 177 18.78 -4.48 -20.17
C PRO A 177 17.72 -4.06 -21.18
N LEU A 178 16.93 -3.05 -20.82
CA LEU A 178 16.12 -2.28 -21.76
C LEU A 178 16.84 -0.98 -22.09
N GLU A 179 17.49 -0.95 -23.26
CA GLU A 179 18.24 0.21 -23.76
C GLU A 179 17.31 1.21 -24.47
N ALA A 180 16.32 1.71 -23.72
CA ALA A 180 15.35 2.68 -24.19
C ALA A 180 15.02 3.69 -23.08
N PRO A 181 14.74 4.97 -23.41
CA PRO A 181 14.19 5.90 -22.43
C PRO A 181 12.78 5.46 -22.02
N PHE A 182 12.37 5.79 -20.80
CA PHE A 182 10.99 5.49 -20.34
C PHE A 182 9.93 6.30 -21.11
N LEU A 183 10.29 7.48 -21.60
CA LEU A 183 9.44 8.41 -22.32
C LEU A 183 10.17 8.94 -23.55
N VAL A 184 9.46 8.99 -24.68
CA VAL A 184 9.92 9.66 -25.90
C VAL A 184 9.04 10.86 -26.24
N GLU A 185 9.51 11.70 -27.16
CA GLU A 185 8.80 12.93 -27.55
C GLU A 185 7.56 12.67 -28.41
N THR A 186 7.54 11.60 -29.21
CA THR A 186 6.41 11.31 -30.12
C THR A 186 6.01 9.84 -30.13
N VAL A 187 4.77 9.56 -30.54
CA VAL A 187 4.25 8.18 -30.69
C VAL A 187 5.01 7.44 -31.79
N GLU A 188 5.39 8.13 -32.86
CA GLU A 188 6.18 7.58 -33.96
C GLU A 188 7.57 7.15 -33.47
N ALA A 189 8.22 7.96 -32.61
CA ALA A 189 9.49 7.60 -32.01
C ALA A 189 9.36 6.34 -31.13
N ARG A 190 8.26 6.21 -30.37
CA ARG A 190 7.98 5.01 -29.57
C ARG A 190 7.88 3.78 -30.47
N GLN A 191 7.14 3.89 -31.57
CA GLN A 191 6.96 2.78 -32.53
C GLN A 191 8.28 2.35 -33.15
N VAL A 192 9.09 3.31 -33.64
CA VAL A 192 10.38 3.04 -34.27
C VAL A 192 11.36 2.40 -33.27
N LEU A 193 11.46 2.91 -32.04
CA LEU A 193 12.33 2.32 -31.03
C LEU A 193 11.84 0.92 -30.61
N SER A 194 10.53 0.73 -30.47
CA SER A 194 9.95 -0.57 -30.08
C SER A 194 10.18 -1.66 -31.12
N GLN A 195 10.45 -1.30 -32.38
CA GLN A 195 10.78 -2.24 -33.45
C GLN A 195 12.26 -2.63 -33.50
N GLN A 196 13.15 -1.90 -32.81
CA GLN A 196 14.56 -2.26 -32.72
C GLN A 196 14.70 -3.59 -31.99
N GLU A 197 15.47 -4.52 -32.58
CA GLU A 197 15.58 -5.91 -32.11
C GLU A 197 15.84 -6.02 -30.60
N MET A 198 16.78 -5.22 -30.08
CA MET A 198 17.17 -5.27 -28.68
C MET A 198 16.03 -4.85 -27.74
N ILE A 199 15.24 -3.84 -28.13
CA ILE A 199 14.10 -3.34 -27.37
C ILE A 199 12.94 -4.32 -27.49
N ARG A 200 12.57 -4.68 -28.74
CA ARG A 200 11.50 -5.62 -29.05
C ARG A 200 11.61 -6.91 -28.25
N ARG A 201 12.81 -7.48 -28.16
CA ARG A 201 13.07 -8.70 -27.40
C ARG A 201 12.70 -8.58 -25.91
N VAL A 202 12.94 -7.43 -25.28
CA VAL A 202 12.56 -7.20 -23.88
C VAL A 202 11.05 -7.01 -23.75
N LEU A 203 10.43 -6.27 -24.68
CA LEU A 203 8.98 -6.09 -24.71
C LEU A 203 8.25 -7.45 -24.87
N GLU A 204 8.78 -8.36 -25.69
CA GLU A 204 8.24 -9.71 -25.84
C GLU A 204 8.42 -10.59 -24.58
N LEU A 205 9.44 -10.32 -23.77
CA LEU A 205 9.62 -11.00 -22.48
C LEU A 205 8.56 -10.55 -21.47
N TRP A 206 8.02 -9.33 -21.57
CA TRP A 206 6.95 -8.86 -20.69
C TRP A 206 5.67 -9.70 -20.79
N GLU A 207 5.39 -10.29 -21.95
CA GLU A 207 4.23 -11.18 -22.15
C GLU A 207 4.36 -12.53 -21.43
N ARG A 208 5.55 -12.84 -20.92
CA ARG A 208 5.91 -14.17 -20.40
C ARG A 208 6.42 -14.14 -18.97
N LEU A 209 6.34 -13.00 -18.28
CA LEU A 209 6.81 -12.89 -16.91
C LEU A 209 6.06 -13.89 -16.02
N ASP A 210 6.80 -14.58 -15.16
CA ASP A 210 6.24 -15.41 -14.09
C ASP A 210 6.01 -14.57 -12.84
N VAL A 211 6.92 -13.63 -12.57
CA VAL A 211 6.89 -12.74 -11.41
C VAL A 211 7.22 -11.32 -11.83
N ALA A 212 6.43 -10.34 -11.38
CA ALA A 212 6.75 -8.92 -11.47
C ALA A 212 6.91 -8.33 -10.07
N VAL A 213 7.98 -7.59 -9.82
CA VAL A 213 8.22 -6.90 -8.54
C VAL A 213 8.19 -5.40 -8.79
N VAL A 214 7.17 -4.73 -8.27
CA VAL A 214 6.85 -3.34 -8.65
C VAL A 214 6.59 -2.48 -7.42
N GLY A 215 6.98 -1.20 -7.48
CA GLY A 215 6.52 -0.21 -6.51
C GLY A 215 5.20 0.41 -6.95
N ILE A 216 4.44 0.95 -5.99
CA ILE A 216 3.25 1.76 -6.27
C ILE A 216 3.56 3.23 -5.96
N GLY A 217 3.27 4.12 -6.90
CA GLY A 217 3.33 5.57 -6.71
C GLY A 217 2.01 6.14 -6.21
N ALA A 218 2.07 7.24 -5.46
CA ALA A 218 0.89 8.02 -5.06
C ALA A 218 0.60 9.13 -6.08
N ALA A 219 -0.60 9.69 -6.02
CA ALA A 219 -1.04 10.80 -6.87
C ALA A 219 -0.16 12.07 -6.80
N ILE A 220 -0.48 12.97 -7.74
CA ILE A 220 0.29 14.07 -8.33
C ILE A 220 1.02 14.99 -7.35
N GLU A 221 0.34 15.52 -6.33
CA GLU A 221 0.94 16.48 -5.39
C GLU A 221 2.17 15.90 -4.64
N GLN A 222 2.27 14.57 -4.65
CA GLN A 222 3.11 13.77 -3.78
C GLN A 222 4.05 12.84 -4.54
N SER A 223 3.97 12.80 -5.87
CA SER A 223 4.77 11.93 -6.74
C SER A 223 6.10 12.58 -7.13
N PRO A 224 7.26 11.99 -6.75
CA PRO A 224 8.57 12.47 -7.21
C PRO A 224 8.71 12.43 -8.74
N LEU A 225 8.02 11.51 -9.40
CA LEU A 225 8.05 11.32 -10.86
C LEU A 225 7.43 12.52 -11.59
N LEU A 226 6.33 13.07 -11.06
CA LEU A 226 5.65 14.22 -11.66
C LEU A 226 6.32 15.55 -11.37
N ARG A 227 7.33 15.57 -10.47
CA ARG A 227 8.21 16.71 -10.23
C ARG A 227 9.45 16.73 -11.13
N THR A 228 9.59 15.75 -12.02
CA THR A 228 10.66 15.73 -13.03
C THR A 228 10.29 16.60 -14.22
N THR A 229 11.28 17.03 -15.00
CA THR A 229 11.08 17.81 -16.24
C THR A 229 10.43 17.01 -17.38
N HIS A 230 10.03 15.75 -17.13
CA HIS A 230 9.47 14.86 -18.14
C HIS A 230 7.97 15.09 -18.39
N PHE A 231 7.28 15.83 -17.51
CA PHE A 231 5.85 16.11 -17.62
C PHE A 231 5.64 17.58 -17.96
N SER A 232 4.81 17.84 -18.98
CA SER A 232 4.31 19.19 -19.22
C SER A 232 3.25 19.55 -18.17
N SER A 233 3.00 20.84 -17.96
CA SER A 233 1.90 21.30 -17.09
C SER A 233 0.54 20.78 -17.58
N GLN A 234 0.36 20.60 -18.90
CA GLN A 234 -0.86 20.06 -19.46
C GLN A 234 -1.02 18.56 -19.12
N ASP A 235 0.06 17.77 -19.19
CA ASP A 235 0.00 16.35 -18.82
C ASP A 235 -0.47 16.18 -17.36
N ILE A 236 0.02 17.04 -16.46
CA ILE A 236 -0.37 17.02 -15.05
C ILE A 236 -1.86 17.36 -14.89
N ILE A 237 -2.33 18.43 -15.55
CA ILE A 237 -3.74 18.85 -15.52
C ILE A 237 -4.64 17.73 -16.06
N ASP A 238 -4.27 17.08 -17.16
CA ASP A 238 -5.06 16.01 -17.77
C ASP A 238 -5.17 14.79 -16.84
N LEU A 239 -4.11 14.45 -16.12
CA LEU A 239 -4.12 13.38 -15.11
C LEU A 239 -4.99 13.75 -13.90
N GLU A 240 -4.96 15.02 -13.44
CA GLU A 240 -5.83 15.51 -12.35
C GLU A 240 -7.31 15.45 -12.74
N LEU A 241 -7.65 15.95 -13.93
CA LEU A 241 -9.02 15.95 -14.44
C LEU A 241 -9.60 14.54 -14.59
N GLN A 242 -8.75 13.55 -14.85
CA GLN A 242 -9.14 12.14 -14.93
C GLN A 242 -9.10 11.41 -13.58
N GLY A 243 -8.79 12.12 -12.49
CA GLY A 243 -8.88 11.59 -11.14
C GLY A 243 -7.83 10.54 -10.82
N VAL A 244 -6.58 10.76 -11.27
CA VAL A 244 -5.46 9.86 -10.96
C VAL A 244 -5.29 9.67 -9.46
N VAL A 245 -5.07 8.43 -9.04
CA VAL A 245 -4.81 8.09 -7.63
C VAL A 245 -3.42 7.49 -7.40
N GLY A 246 -2.79 6.96 -8.45
CA GLY A 246 -1.45 6.38 -8.39
C GLY A 246 -0.97 5.85 -9.73
N ASP A 247 0.20 5.22 -9.70
CA ASP A 247 0.81 4.58 -10.86
C ASP A 247 1.52 3.28 -10.49
N LEU A 248 1.63 2.41 -11.51
CA LEU A 248 2.44 1.20 -11.53
C LEU A 248 3.27 1.23 -12.80
N CYS A 249 4.59 1.10 -12.69
CA CYS A 249 5.49 1.16 -13.86
C CYS A 249 5.32 2.46 -14.68
N SER A 250 4.98 3.57 -14.04
CA SER A 250 4.64 4.85 -14.69
C SER A 250 3.35 4.83 -15.54
N ARG A 251 2.51 3.79 -15.40
CA ARG A 251 1.14 3.75 -15.93
C ARG A 251 0.17 4.20 -14.86
N PHE A 252 -0.51 5.31 -15.13
CA PHE A 252 -1.43 5.95 -14.19
C PHE A 252 -2.81 5.30 -14.23
N PHE A 253 -3.48 5.28 -13.08
CA PHE A 253 -4.84 4.76 -12.95
C PHE A 253 -5.69 5.62 -12.01
N ASN A 254 -7.01 5.58 -12.24
CA ASN A 254 -8.00 6.29 -11.43
C ASN A 254 -8.41 5.46 -10.19
N ARG A 255 -9.36 5.96 -9.40
CA ARG A 255 -9.82 5.31 -8.15
C ARG A 255 -10.47 3.93 -8.36
N SER A 256 -11.01 3.67 -9.54
CA SER A 256 -11.54 2.35 -9.93
C SER A 256 -10.43 1.40 -10.40
N GLY A 257 -9.19 1.89 -10.46
CA GLY A 257 -8.05 1.23 -11.08
C GLY A 257 -8.09 1.22 -12.60
N GLU A 258 -8.98 1.98 -13.24
CA GLU A 258 -8.99 2.04 -14.70
C GLU A 258 -7.76 2.82 -15.20
N PRO A 259 -7.07 2.35 -16.26
CA PRO A 259 -5.96 3.06 -16.86
C PRO A 259 -6.37 4.46 -17.33
N ILE A 260 -5.55 5.47 -17.04
CA ILE A 260 -5.71 6.82 -17.56
C ILE A 260 -4.89 6.96 -18.84
N VAL A 261 -5.58 7.12 -19.97
CA VAL A 261 -4.95 7.19 -21.30
C VAL A 261 -4.88 8.64 -21.77
N THR A 262 -3.66 9.18 -21.81
CA THR A 262 -3.34 10.52 -22.32
C THR A 262 -2.39 10.42 -23.52
N ASP A 263 -2.03 11.56 -24.15
CA ASP A 263 -0.97 11.57 -25.16
C ASP A 263 0.36 11.06 -24.60
N PHE A 264 0.70 11.46 -23.38
CA PHE A 264 1.86 10.99 -22.64
C PHE A 264 1.91 9.46 -22.53
N ASP A 265 0.79 8.81 -22.20
CA ASP A 265 0.71 7.35 -22.06
C ASP A 265 1.08 6.62 -23.36
N ARG A 266 0.72 7.21 -24.52
CA ARG A 266 1.04 6.67 -25.84
C ARG A 266 2.52 6.79 -26.20
N ARG A 267 3.31 7.56 -25.46
CA ARG A 267 4.75 7.77 -25.67
C ARG A 267 5.64 6.99 -24.70
N LEU A 268 5.06 6.25 -23.77
CA LEU A 268 5.80 5.47 -22.79
C LEU A 268 6.40 4.18 -23.38
N ILE A 269 7.63 3.87 -22.99
CA ILE A 269 8.25 2.55 -23.17
C ILE A 269 8.29 1.88 -21.79
N CYS A 270 7.10 1.55 -21.30
CA CYS A 270 6.86 0.91 -20.01
C CYS A 270 5.84 -0.21 -20.18
N MET A 271 5.89 -1.20 -19.30
CA MET A 271 4.92 -2.29 -19.28
C MET A 271 3.50 -1.72 -19.10
N GLU A 272 2.56 -2.19 -19.91
CA GLU A 272 1.16 -1.80 -19.83
C GLU A 272 0.48 -2.48 -18.61
N LEU A 273 -0.53 -1.83 -18.03
CA LEU A 273 -1.31 -2.40 -16.91
C LEU A 273 -2.03 -3.69 -17.28
N GLU A 274 -2.37 -3.86 -18.56
CA GLU A 274 -2.97 -5.08 -19.10
C GLU A 274 -1.97 -6.24 -19.10
N HIS A 275 -0.71 -6.00 -19.45
CA HIS A 275 0.32 -7.03 -19.41
C HIS A 275 0.62 -7.43 -17.97
N LEU A 276 0.67 -6.46 -17.06
CA LEU A 276 0.87 -6.71 -15.63
C LEU A 276 -0.22 -7.63 -15.07
N HIS A 277 -1.47 -7.44 -15.48
CA HIS A 277 -2.61 -8.30 -15.12
C HIS A 277 -2.46 -9.77 -15.49
N ARG A 278 -1.71 -10.09 -16.55
CA ARG A 278 -1.49 -11.46 -17.03
C ARG A 278 -0.36 -12.17 -16.28
N VAL A 279 0.48 -11.43 -15.56
CA VAL A 279 1.61 -11.99 -14.82
C VAL A 279 1.07 -12.85 -13.67
N PRO A 280 1.47 -14.13 -13.57
CA PRO A 280 0.97 -15.03 -12.53
C PRO A 280 1.15 -14.48 -11.11
N ARG A 281 2.26 -13.78 -10.85
CA ARG A 281 2.50 -13.11 -9.58
C ARG A 281 3.02 -11.69 -9.73
N VAL A 282 2.20 -10.72 -9.36
CA VAL A 282 2.61 -9.30 -9.28
C VAL A 282 2.76 -8.92 -7.81
N VAL A 283 4.02 -8.84 -7.38
CA VAL A 283 4.44 -8.44 -6.04
C VAL A 283 4.61 -6.93 -5.98
N ALA A 284 3.61 -6.27 -5.41
CA ALA A 284 3.70 -4.85 -5.09
C ALA A 284 4.43 -4.65 -3.75
N VAL A 285 5.47 -3.82 -3.77
CA VAL A 285 6.21 -3.39 -2.57
C VAL A 285 5.90 -1.93 -2.29
N ALA A 286 4.96 -1.68 -1.37
CA ALA A 286 4.47 -0.33 -1.13
C ALA A 286 3.89 -0.17 0.28
N GLY A 287 4.07 1.02 0.84
CA GLY A 287 3.52 1.40 2.13
C GLY A 287 3.54 2.92 2.35
N GLY A 288 2.98 3.33 3.46
CA GLY A 288 2.74 4.70 3.87
C GLY A 288 1.29 5.13 3.62
N LEU A 289 0.72 5.88 4.57
CA LEU A 289 -0.67 6.34 4.52
C LEU A 289 -1.02 7.13 3.24
N ARG A 290 -0.01 7.82 2.67
CA ARG A 290 -0.12 8.57 1.41
C ARG A 290 -0.45 7.68 0.20
N LYS A 291 -0.07 6.39 0.24
CA LYS A 291 -0.27 5.43 -0.85
C LYS A 291 -1.53 4.58 -0.71
N VAL A 292 -2.26 4.69 0.40
CA VAL A 292 -3.41 3.83 0.69
C VAL A 292 -4.46 3.85 -0.43
N SER A 293 -4.77 5.01 -1.00
CA SER A 293 -5.73 5.11 -2.12
C SER A 293 -5.23 4.39 -3.39
N ALA A 294 -3.94 4.52 -3.71
CA ALA A 294 -3.33 3.88 -4.86
C ALA A 294 -3.24 2.36 -4.69
N ILE A 295 -2.81 1.90 -3.52
CA ILE A 295 -2.70 0.47 -3.19
C ILE A 295 -4.08 -0.19 -3.23
N LEU A 296 -5.11 0.47 -2.68
CA LEU A 296 -6.47 -0.02 -2.72
C LEU A 296 -6.98 -0.17 -4.16
N ALA A 297 -6.85 0.87 -4.98
CA ALA A 297 -7.30 0.84 -6.37
C ALA A 297 -6.53 -0.20 -7.20
N ALA A 298 -5.21 -0.32 -7.03
CA ALA A 298 -4.40 -1.33 -7.72
C ALA A 298 -4.77 -2.77 -7.34
N GLY A 299 -5.04 -3.02 -6.05
CA GLY A 299 -5.44 -4.33 -5.55
C GLY A 299 -6.86 -4.71 -6.00
N GLU A 300 -7.83 -3.84 -5.79
CA GLU A 300 -9.24 -4.10 -6.16
C GLU A 300 -9.44 -4.26 -7.67
N ALA A 301 -8.66 -3.56 -8.48
CA ALA A 301 -8.71 -3.69 -9.94
C ALA A 301 -7.95 -4.90 -10.47
N GLY A 302 -7.19 -5.63 -9.64
CA GLY A 302 -6.46 -6.84 -10.03
C GLY A 302 -5.09 -6.59 -10.67
N HIS A 303 -4.60 -5.34 -10.71
CA HIS A 303 -3.26 -5.03 -11.24
C HIS A 303 -2.13 -5.68 -10.43
N ILE A 304 -2.39 -5.93 -9.15
CA ILE A 304 -1.48 -6.61 -8.24
C ILE A 304 -2.21 -7.80 -7.63
N ASN A 305 -1.49 -8.88 -7.36
CA ASN A 305 -2.06 -10.03 -6.67
C ASN A 305 -1.26 -10.43 -5.42
N THR A 306 -0.16 -9.73 -5.14
CA THR A 306 0.61 -9.88 -3.91
C THR A 306 1.00 -8.51 -3.39
N LEU A 307 0.80 -8.25 -2.10
CA LEU A 307 1.19 -6.98 -1.46
C LEU A 307 2.16 -7.22 -0.30
N VAL A 308 3.32 -6.54 -0.33
CA VAL A 308 4.22 -6.40 0.81
C VAL A 308 4.15 -4.96 1.31
N THR A 309 3.71 -4.79 2.56
CA THR A 309 3.41 -3.47 3.17
C THR A 309 3.78 -3.44 4.65
N ASP A 310 3.69 -2.27 5.26
CA ASP A 310 3.80 -2.08 6.72
C ASP A 310 2.44 -2.17 7.45
N ARG A 311 2.51 -2.23 8.79
CA ARG A 311 1.36 -2.39 9.69
C ARG A 311 0.35 -1.23 9.62
N GLU A 312 0.80 0.01 9.55
CA GLU A 312 -0.10 1.17 9.53
C GLU A 312 -0.86 1.25 8.23
N THR A 313 -0.18 1.02 7.10
CA THR A 313 -0.84 0.94 5.79
C THR A 313 -1.82 -0.21 5.72
N ALA A 314 -1.43 -1.40 6.20
CA ALA A 314 -2.32 -2.56 6.27
C ALA A 314 -3.58 -2.26 7.10
N THR A 315 -3.42 -1.61 8.26
CA THR A 315 -4.54 -1.18 9.11
C THR A 315 -5.47 -0.21 8.36
N ALA A 316 -4.91 0.78 7.68
CA ALA A 316 -5.69 1.77 6.93
C ALA A 316 -6.44 1.15 5.73
N LEU A 317 -5.82 0.20 5.03
CA LEU A 317 -6.44 -0.56 3.93
C LEU A 317 -7.64 -1.37 4.43
N LEU A 318 -7.47 -2.12 5.53
CA LEU A 318 -8.55 -2.91 6.14
C LEU A 318 -9.72 -2.04 6.61
N GLN A 319 -9.45 -0.88 7.21
CA GLN A 319 -10.48 0.07 7.61
C GLN A 319 -11.28 0.61 6.43
N ARG A 320 -10.62 0.92 5.30
CA ARG A 320 -11.29 1.44 4.10
C ARG A 320 -12.09 0.37 3.35
N SER A 321 -11.55 -0.85 3.20
CA SER A 321 -12.25 -1.94 2.52
C SER A 321 -13.56 -2.33 3.23
N ARG A 322 -13.57 -2.34 4.57
CA ARG A 322 -14.79 -2.59 5.37
C ARG A 322 -15.88 -1.55 5.13
N ARG A 323 -15.52 -0.25 5.04
CA ARG A 323 -16.48 0.84 4.75
C ARG A 323 -17.10 0.72 3.36
N THR A 324 -16.34 0.29 2.36
CA THR A 324 -16.85 0.06 1.00
C THR A 324 -17.84 -1.12 0.97
N SER A 325 -17.57 -2.16 1.75
CA SER A 325 -18.42 -3.35 1.87
C SER A 325 -19.76 -3.04 2.57
N GLU A 326 -19.74 -2.22 3.62
CA GLU A 326 -20.95 -1.78 4.34
C GLU A 326 -21.85 -0.87 3.47
N HIS A 327 -21.26 -0.02 2.62
CA HIS A 327 -22.03 0.84 1.70
C HIS A 327 -22.63 0.08 0.51
N ARG A 328 -22.00 -1.01 0.04
CA ARG A 328 -22.56 -1.86 -1.03
C ARG A 328 -23.72 -2.76 -0.57
N GLY A 329 -23.87 -2.95 0.75
CA GLY A 329 -24.92 -3.80 1.35
C GLY A 329 -26.22 -3.09 1.75
N ALA A 330 -26.32 -1.77 1.57
CA ALA A 330 -27.55 -1.03 1.89
C ALA A 330 -28.59 -1.20 0.76
N PRO A 331 -29.81 -1.71 1.03
CA PRO A 331 -30.86 -1.76 0.03
C PRO A 331 -31.20 -0.34 -0.43
N ILE A 332 -31.16 -0.09 -1.74
CA ILE A 332 -31.70 1.13 -2.31
C ILE A 332 -33.23 1.04 -2.16
N SER A 333 -33.77 1.68 -1.12
CA SER A 333 -35.22 1.85 -0.99
C SER A 333 -35.75 2.66 -2.18
N PRO A 334 -36.78 2.18 -2.90
CA PRO A 334 -37.36 2.95 -3.99
C PRO A 334 -38.08 4.15 -3.39
N ARG A 335 -37.60 5.37 -3.68
CA ARG A 335 -38.33 6.59 -3.33
C ARG A 335 -39.63 6.59 -4.13
N GLY A 336 -40.74 6.49 -3.39
CA GLY A 336 -42.09 6.59 -3.90
C GLY A 336 -42.32 7.91 -4.61
N SER A 337 -42.96 7.79 -5.77
CA SER A 337 -43.65 8.86 -6.47
C SER A 337 -44.78 9.41 -5.59
N GLU A 338 -44.62 10.63 -5.09
CA GLU A 338 -45.77 11.44 -4.67
C GLU A 338 -46.06 12.47 -5.75
N ASN A 339 -47.18 12.21 -6.43
CA ASN A 339 -47.75 12.95 -7.53
C ASN A 339 -48.34 14.26 -6.99
N ALA A 340 -47.84 15.39 -7.50
CA ALA A 340 -48.35 16.71 -7.20
C ALA A 340 -49.71 16.90 -7.88
N GLY A 341 -50.76 17.02 -7.07
CA GLY A 341 -52.06 17.54 -7.49
C GLY A 341 -52.37 18.83 -6.72
N ARG A 342 -52.35 19.97 -7.41
CA ARG A 342 -53.35 21.05 -7.26
C ARG A 342 -53.12 22.21 -8.24
N GLU A 343 -54.26 22.73 -8.68
CA GLU A 343 -54.60 23.66 -9.75
C GLU A 343 -54.11 25.12 -9.61
N PRO A 344 -54.28 25.95 -10.67
CA PRO A 344 -53.68 27.28 -10.80
C PRO A 344 -54.61 28.41 -10.34
N GLY A 345 -54.04 29.53 -9.89
CA GLY A 345 -54.84 30.71 -9.53
C GLY A 345 -54.05 31.98 -9.21
N GLN A 346 -54.04 32.87 -10.20
CA GLN A 346 -54.14 34.34 -10.10
C GLN A 346 -52.92 35.23 -9.85
N SER A 347 -52.98 36.32 -10.62
CA SER A 347 -52.07 37.43 -10.89
C SER A 347 -51.85 38.45 -9.77
N HIS A 348 -50.72 39.14 -9.84
CA HIS A 348 -50.44 40.60 -9.65
C HIS A 348 -48.92 40.69 -9.36
N GLY A 349 -48.06 41.58 -9.84
CA GLY A 349 -48.11 42.88 -10.51
C GLY A 349 -46.80 43.62 -10.15
N ALA A 350 -46.32 44.53 -11.02
CA ALA A 350 -45.15 45.44 -10.89
C ALA A 350 -43.75 44.84 -11.16
N SER A 351 -43.01 45.25 -12.22
CA SER A 351 -42.30 46.54 -12.46
C SER A 351 -41.17 46.73 -11.43
N SER A 352 -39.87 46.84 -11.74
CA SER A 352 -39.21 47.72 -12.72
C SER A 352 -37.67 47.56 -12.66
N ARG A 353 -36.99 48.14 -13.67
CA ARG A 353 -35.60 48.65 -13.72
C ARG A 353 -34.43 47.74 -14.15
N LEU A 354 -34.17 47.87 -15.46
CA LEU A 354 -32.89 48.20 -16.10
C LEU A 354 -31.84 48.88 -15.20
N GLU A 355 -30.58 48.47 -15.33
CA GLU A 355 -29.48 49.37 -15.70
C GLU A 355 -28.30 48.57 -16.27
N ALA A 356 -27.86 49.01 -17.46
CA ALA A 356 -26.65 48.60 -18.14
C ALA A 356 -25.53 49.61 -17.81
N GLY A 357 -24.28 49.17 -17.87
CA GLY A 357 -23.10 50.03 -17.78
C GLY A 357 -21.93 49.35 -18.50
N GLU A 358 -21.70 49.78 -19.73
CA GLU A 358 -20.58 49.41 -20.62
C GLU A 358 -19.27 50.15 -20.25
N ALA A 359 -18.16 49.51 -20.66
CA ALA A 359 -16.87 50.04 -21.20
C ALA A 359 -16.08 51.11 -20.41
N GLU A 360 -14.76 51.28 -20.48
CA GLU A 360 -13.73 51.26 -21.55
C GLU A 360 -12.34 50.97 -20.88
N GLN A 361 -11.40 50.27 -21.55
CA GLN A 361 -10.14 50.78 -22.20
C GLN A 361 -9.36 51.80 -21.33
N GLU A 362 -8.03 51.79 -21.15
CA GLU A 362 -6.84 51.55 -21.99
C GLU A 362 -5.65 51.71 -20.99
N GLU A 363 -4.51 51.02 -21.01
CA GLU A 363 -3.29 51.35 -21.77
C GLU A 363 -2.13 50.46 -21.22
N ARG A 364 -1.28 49.94 -22.10
CA ARG A 364 0.10 49.48 -21.86
C ARG A 364 1.05 50.61 -22.35
N PRO A 365 2.39 50.48 -22.28
CA PRO A 365 3.30 50.04 -21.22
C PRO A 365 4.46 51.07 -21.02
N SER A 366 5.34 50.88 -20.04
CA SER A 366 6.69 51.48 -20.07
C SER A 366 7.76 50.61 -19.39
N ALA A 367 8.85 50.41 -20.13
CA ALA A 367 10.13 49.86 -19.69
C ALA A 367 10.78 50.79 -18.64
N SER A 368 11.63 50.34 -17.72
CA SER A 368 13.10 50.18 -17.90
C SER A 368 13.66 49.86 -16.49
N ALA A 369 14.47 48.80 -16.34
CA ALA A 369 15.93 48.85 -16.20
C ALA A 369 16.47 49.10 -14.77
N GLU A 370 17.51 48.32 -14.45
CA GLU A 370 18.47 48.41 -13.32
C GLU A 370 18.05 47.84 -11.96
N GLY A 371 18.79 46.79 -11.53
CA GLY A 371 18.71 46.16 -10.21
C GLY A 371 19.02 44.67 -10.23
#